data_AF-A0A8J6Q500-F1
#
_entry.id   AF-A0A8J6Q500-F1
#
_cell.length_a   1.000
_cell.length_b   1.000
_cell.length_c   1.000
_cell.angle_alpha   90.00
_cell.angle_beta   90.00
_cell.angle_gamma   90.00
#
_symmetry.space_group_name_H-M   'P 1'
#
loop_
_entity.id
_entity.type
_entity.pdbx_description
1 polymer ?
#
loop_
_entity_poly.entity_id
_entity_poly.type
_entity_poly.pdbx_seq_one_letter_code
_entity_poly.pdbx_strand_id
1 'polypeptide(L)'
;MAESFEYNLGALKIRRRVKKPEQSAFRKQIKRLREIETIIEARYGGLVPETDDADAFIRAAAFAINGHCWWLMHEASGHGGATGAVPDVETSLRGWCARFAPWSLPRAAEILRPILRDLVGRKYDLSAQAVALLLMVPFHERDRLELNTVGACDISPDIRKAIVANRKRKRDRERQRAKRMAEGRQNRASYEGGSLAKTQPWLAEGISRRTWYRRLGTSLSRVGIYNQVGDTLVSRPTVASIAPTPTPPTSFRSPIANINERDAWVEQNLPRIRGAM
;
A
#
# COMPACT_ATOMS: atom_id res chain seq x y z
N MET A 1 57.95 -45.76 -32.06
CA MET A 1 57.65 -46.07 -30.64
C MET A 1 57.87 -44.82 -29.81
N ALA A 2 56.77 -44.16 -29.44
CA ALA A 2 56.67 -43.25 -28.30
C ALA A 2 55.18 -42.89 -28.16
N GLU A 3 54.48 -43.77 -27.46
CA GLU A 3 53.11 -43.65 -27.01
C GLU A 3 53.06 -42.56 -25.91
N SER A 4 52.14 -41.60 -26.00
CA SER A 4 51.90 -40.65 -24.90
C SER A 4 50.45 -40.17 -24.90
N PHE A 5 49.62 -40.99 -24.24
CA PHE A 5 48.62 -40.64 -23.24
C PHE A 5 47.71 -39.42 -23.49
N GLU A 6 46.54 -39.70 -24.08
CA GLU A 6 45.32 -38.90 -23.87
C GLU A 6 44.90 -38.98 -22.39
N TYR A 7 44.93 -37.84 -21.69
CA TYR A 7 44.23 -37.70 -20.41
C TYR A 7 42.88 -37.03 -20.64
N ASN A 8 41.83 -37.86 -20.71
CA ASN A 8 40.43 -37.44 -20.62
C ASN A 8 40.12 -36.98 -19.17
N LEU A 9 40.31 -35.69 -18.89
CA LEU A 9 39.83 -35.08 -17.65
C LEU A 9 38.33 -34.80 -17.76
N GLY A 10 37.54 -35.75 -17.27
CA GLY A 10 36.09 -35.64 -17.13
C GLY A 10 35.69 -34.36 -16.40
N ALA A 11 35.05 -33.44 -17.11
CA ALA A 11 34.54 -32.20 -16.58
C ALA A 11 33.38 -32.46 -15.60
N LEU A 12 33.72 -32.67 -14.33
CA LEU A 12 32.79 -32.60 -13.20
C LEU A 12 32.25 -31.16 -13.10
N LYS A 13 31.09 -30.93 -13.73
CA LYS A 13 30.30 -29.70 -13.56
C LYS A 13 29.78 -29.64 -12.12
N ILE A 14 30.59 -29.13 -11.20
CA ILE A 14 30.15 -28.69 -9.88
C ILE A 14 29.22 -27.49 -10.13
N ARG A 15 27.92 -27.74 -10.24
CA ARG A 15 26.89 -26.70 -10.20
C ARG A 15 26.91 -26.09 -8.80
N ARG A 16 27.76 -25.07 -8.59
CA ARG A 16 27.66 -24.20 -7.41
C ARG A 16 26.27 -23.57 -7.42
N ARG A 17 25.37 -24.08 -6.58
CA ARG A 17 24.09 -23.47 -6.30
C ARG A 17 24.39 -22.16 -5.58
N VAL A 18 24.47 -21.05 -6.33
CA VAL A 18 24.52 -19.71 -5.75
C VAL A 18 23.27 -19.57 -4.90
N LYS A 19 23.41 -19.57 -3.57
CA LYS A 19 22.31 -19.24 -2.67
C LYS A 19 21.82 -17.87 -3.10
N LYS A 20 20.54 -17.76 -3.44
CA LYS A 20 19.89 -16.48 -3.72
C LYS A 20 20.24 -15.57 -2.52
N PRO A 21 20.79 -14.36 -2.74
CA PRO A 21 21.17 -13.49 -1.64
C PRO A 21 19.94 -13.34 -0.74
N GLU A 22 20.12 -13.66 0.53
CA GLU A 22 19.10 -13.47 1.55
C GLU A 22 18.64 -12.00 1.45
N GLN A 23 17.36 -11.80 1.16
CA GLN A 23 16.84 -10.45 1.00
C GLN A 23 17.01 -9.73 2.33
N SER A 24 17.98 -8.81 2.39
CA SER A 24 18.25 -7.99 3.57
C SER A 24 16.93 -7.40 4.08
N ALA A 25 16.66 -7.55 5.38
CA ALA A 25 15.44 -7.06 6.00
C ALA A 25 15.20 -5.59 5.64
N PHE A 26 13.96 -5.23 5.30
CA PHE A 26 13.63 -3.86 4.91
C PHE A 26 13.94 -2.87 6.05
N ARG A 27 14.86 -1.93 5.79
CA ARG A 27 15.23 -0.87 6.74
C ARG A 27 14.66 0.47 6.28
N LYS A 28 13.69 0.99 7.04
CA LYS A 28 13.02 2.27 6.75
C LYS A 28 14.02 3.42 6.62
N GLN A 29 15.01 3.49 7.49
CA GLN A 29 16.01 4.56 7.57
C GLN A 29 16.88 4.61 6.31
N ILE A 30 17.33 3.44 5.82
CA ILE A 30 18.09 3.35 4.57
C ILE A 30 17.20 3.75 3.38
N LYS A 31 15.95 3.25 3.34
CA LYS A 31 15.01 3.64 2.29
C LYS A 31 14.75 5.15 2.31
N ARG A 32 14.65 5.75 3.49
CA ARG A 32 14.49 7.20 3.65
C ARG A 32 15.69 7.97 3.17
N LEU A 33 16.91 7.56 3.55
CA LEU A 33 18.12 8.22 3.09
C LEU A 33 18.16 8.23 1.55
N ARG A 34 17.87 7.09 0.91
CA ARG A 34 17.75 7.00 -0.55
C ARG A 34 16.65 7.89 -1.13
N GLU A 35 15.50 8.02 -0.47
CA GLU A 35 14.43 8.93 -0.91
C GLU A 35 14.84 10.40 -0.80
N ILE A 36 15.63 10.78 0.21
CA ILE A 36 16.21 12.12 0.31
C ILE A 36 17.18 12.36 -0.85
N GLU A 37 18.03 11.39 -1.17
CA GLU A 37 18.92 11.43 -2.34
C GLU A 37 18.14 11.59 -3.65
N THR A 38 17.04 10.85 -3.83
CA THR A 38 16.14 11.00 -4.99
C THR A 38 15.53 12.40 -5.08
N ILE A 39 15.17 13.03 -3.95
CA ILE A 39 14.68 14.41 -3.95
C ILE A 39 15.79 15.37 -4.41
N ILE A 40 17.02 15.21 -3.92
CA ILE A 40 18.16 16.04 -4.30
C ILE A 40 18.47 15.90 -5.80
N GLU A 41 18.48 14.66 -6.30
CA GLU A 41 18.65 14.38 -7.73
C GLU A 41 17.54 15.05 -8.57
N ALA A 42 16.28 14.93 -8.15
CA ALA A 42 15.14 15.49 -8.87
C ALA A 42 15.09 17.03 -8.85
N ARG A 43 15.51 17.67 -7.76
CA ARG A 43 15.46 19.14 -7.61
C ARG A 43 16.71 19.84 -8.14
N TYR A 44 17.88 19.24 -7.92
CA TYR A 44 19.16 19.92 -8.09
C TYR A 44 20.17 19.14 -8.94
N GLY A 45 19.80 17.98 -9.49
CA GLY A 45 20.69 17.19 -10.35
C GLY A 45 21.80 16.43 -9.61
N GLY A 46 21.70 16.31 -8.27
CA GLY A 46 22.57 15.43 -7.46
C GLY A 46 23.46 16.14 -6.43
N LEU A 47 23.44 17.48 -6.38
CA LEU A 47 24.13 18.27 -5.36
C LEU A 47 23.16 19.24 -4.71
N VAL A 48 23.19 19.32 -3.38
CA VAL A 48 22.46 20.33 -2.62
C VAL A 48 23.12 21.69 -2.88
N PRO A 49 22.40 22.72 -3.34
CA PRO A 49 22.96 24.06 -3.54
C PRO A 49 23.27 24.72 -2.19
N GLU A 50 24.31 25.56 -2.13
CA GLU A 50 24.62 26.35 -0.92
C GLU A 50 23.60 27.49 -0.79
N THR A 51 22.53 27.21 -0.07
CA THR A 51 21.34 28.05 0.10
C THR A 51 20.87 27.95 1.55
N ASP A 52 20.04 28.88 2.00
CA ASP A 52 19.61 28.94 3.41
C ASP A 52 18.83 27.69 3.86
N ASP A 53 18.20 26.95 2.94
CA ASP A 53 17.47 25.71 3.22
C ASP A 53 18.32 24.44 3.02
N ALA A 54 19.57 24.57 2.60
CA ALA A 54 20.45 23.44 2.31
C ALA A 54 20.70 22.56 3.56
N ASP A 55 20.79 23.19 4.72
CA ASP A 55 20.95 22.52 6.02
C ASP A 55 19.78 21.59 6.35
N ALA A 56 18.60 21.83 5.79
CA ALA A 56 17.44 20.98 5.98
C ALA A 56 17.67 19.57 5.42
N PHE A 57 18.37 19.46 4.28
CA PHE A 57 18.75 18.18 3.67
C PHE A 57 19.77 17.44 4.52
N ILE A 58 20.81 18.14 4.99
CA ILE A 58 21.85 17.58 5.86
C ILE A 58 21.22 17.09 7.16
N ARG A 59 20.33 17.88 7.77
CA ARG A 59 19.59 17.49 8.98
C ARG A 59 18.72 16.26 8.72
N ALA A 60 17.92 16.22 7.66
CA ALA A 60 17.09 15.07 7.35
C ALA A 60 17.92 13.78 7.15
N ALA A 61 19.05 13.88 6.44
CA ALA A 61 19.98 12.77 6.24
C ALA A 61 20.61 12.31 7.56
N ALA A 62 21.05 13.24 8.41
CA ALA A 62 21.65 12.94 9.70
C ALA A 62 20.71 12.15 10.64
N PHE A 63 19.41 12.51 10.69
CA PHE A 63 18.43 11.77 11.48
C PHE A 63 18.18 10.35 10.94
N ALA A 64 18.16 10.17 9.61
CA ALA A 64 18.03 8.86 9.00
C ALA A 64 19.26 7.98 9.29
N ILE A 65 20.47 8.55 9.16
CA ILE A 65 21.74 7.88 9.48
C ILE A 65 21.78 7.50 10.97
N ASN A 66 21.44 8.41 11.88
CA ASN A 66 21.40 8.14 13.32
C ASN A 66 20.49 6.96 13.67
N GLY A 67 19.27 6.93 13.12
CA GLY A 67 18.35 5.81 13.31
C GLY A 67 18.88 4.49 12.73
N HIS A 68 19.67 4.54 11.65
CA HIS A 68 20.32 3.36 11.08
C HIS A 68 21.47 2.85 11.95
N CYS A 69 22.36 3.73 12.40
CA CYS A 69 23.48 3.39 13.29
C CYS A 69 22.97 2.81 14.61
N TRP A 70 21.96 3.44 15.22
CA TRP A 70 21.33 2.92 16.44
C TRP A 70 20.80 1.50 16.25
N TRP A 71 20.13 1.23 15.13
CA TRP A 71 19.60 -0.10 14.82
C TRP A 71 20.72 -1.14 14.63
N LEU A 72 21.83 -0.79 13.97
CA LEU A 72 22.99 -1.68 13.80
C LEU A 72 23.62 -2.08 15.14
N MET A 73 23.76 -1.13 16.07
CA MET A 73 24.30 -1.40 17.40
C MET A 73 23.44 -2.42 18.16
N HIS A 74 22.12 -2.31 18.05
CA HIS A 74 21.20 -3.19 18.76
C HIS A 74 20.96 -4.54 18.06
N GLU A 75 20.97 -4.62 16.72
CA GLU A 75 20.94 -5.90 16.01
C GLU A 75 22.20 -6.73 16.31
N ALA A 76 23.38 -6.08 16.33
CA ALA A 76 24.65 -6.71 16.71
C ALA A 76 24.68 -7.19 18.17
N SER A 77 23.81 -6.65 19.03
CA SER A 77 23.70 -7.02 20.45
C SER A 77 22.77 -8.23 20.69
N GLY A 78 21.99 -8.67 19.69
CA GLY A 78 20.94 -9.69 19.86
C GLY A 78 21.22 -11.04 19.20
N HIS A 79 22.16 -11.14 18.26
CA HIS A 79 22.57 -12.40 17.64
C HIS A 79 24.09 -12.38 17.55
N GLY A 80 24.74 -13.16 18.41
CA GLY A 80 26.18 -13.08 18.69
C GLY A 80 27.06 -12.83 17.47
N GLY A 81 27.89 -11.80 17.58
CA GLY A 81 29.11 -11.68 16.79
C GLY A 81 28.97 -10.92 15.48
N ALA A 82 28.92 -9.60 15.56
CA ALA A 82 29.62 -8.78 14.58
C ALA A 82 30.37 -7.66 15.29
N THR A 83 31.61 -7.93 15.65
CA THR A 83 32.68 -6.97 15.94
C THR A 83 33.13 -6.25 14.65
N GLY A 84 32.21 -5.92 13.75
CA GLY A 84 32.46 -4.97 12.69
C GLY A 84 32.38 -3.57 13.30
N ALA A 85 33.28 -2.67 12.93
CA ALA A 85 33.20 -1.26 13.34
C ALA A 85 31.83 -0.71 12.90
N VAL A 86 30.89 -0.58 13.85
CA VAL A 86 29.60 0.05 13.55
C VAL A 86 29.94 1.47 13.09
N PRO A 87 29.53 1.85 11.86
CA PRO A 87 29.91 3.15 11.35
C PRO A 87 29.31 4.23 12.23
N ASP A 88 30.19 5.10 12.72
CA ASP A 88 29.81 6.25 13.52
C ASP A 88 28.94 7.21 12.69
N VAL A 89 28.00 7.90 13.37
CA VAL A 89 27.02 8.79 12.74
C VAL A 89 27.74 9.96 12.08
N GLU A 90 28.74 10.55 12.74
CA GLU A 90 29.50 11.66 12.18
C GLU A 90 30.28 11.21 10.94
N THR A 91 30.97 10.07 11.02
CA THR A 91 31.72 9.50 9.88
C THR A 91 30.81 9.23 8.68
N SER A 92 29.64 8.64 8.91
CA SER A 92 28.66 8.34 7.88
C SER A 92 28.06 9.62 7.27
N LEU A 93 27.74 10.61 8.10
CA LEU A 93 27.22 11.90 7.67
C LEU A 93 28.23 12.67 6.84
N ARG A 94 29.52 12.67 7.24
CA ARG A 94 30.60 13.30 6.46
C ARG A 94 30.77 12.63 5.09
N GLY A 95 30.71 11.30 5.02
CA GLY A 95 30.72 10.57 3.75
C GLY A 95 29.53 10.91 2.85
N TRP A 96 28.34 11.06 3.45
CA TRP A 96 27.14 11.50 2.72
C TRP A 96 27.29 12.95 2.22
N CYS A 97 27.77 13.86 3.07
CA CYS A 97 28.01 15.26 2.71
C CYS A 97 29.08 15.40 1.62
N ALA A 98 30.15 14.59 1.64
CA ALA A 98 31.16 14.59 0.59
C ALA A 98 30.57 14.34 -0.81
N ARG A 99 29.48 13.57 -0.89
CA ARG A 99 28.78 13.27 -2.14
C ARG A 99 27.73 14.31 -2.51
N PHE A 100 26.89 14.73 -1.56
CA PHE A 100 25.69 15.52 -1.86
C PHE A 100 25.79 16.99 -1.46
N ALA A 101 26.66 17.35 -0.52
CA ALA A 101 26.84 18.72 -0.04
C ALA A 101 28.32 18.99 0.31
N PRO A 102 29.26 18.88 -0.65
CA PRO A 102 30.69 18.96 -0.37
C PRO A 102 31.12 20.32 0.21
N TRP A 103 30.40 21.38 -0.15
CA TRP A 103 30.57 22.73 0.38
C TRP A 103 30.33 22.82 1.90
N SER A 104 29.60 21.88 2.50
CA SER A 104 29.37 21.88 3.95
C SER A 104 30.56 21.35 4.74
N LEU A 105 31.50 20.63 4.11
CA LEU A 105 32.63 19.98 4.80
C LEU A 105 33.66 20.98 5.36
N PRO A 106 34.11 22.03 4.62
CA PRO A 106 34.96 23.08 5.19
C PRO A 106 34.32 23.79 6.39
N ARG A 107 32.98 23.82 6.44
CA ARG A 107 32.18 24.47 7.48
C ARG A 107 31.52 23.48 8.44
N ALA A 108 32.05 22.26 8.54
CA ALA A 108 31.44 21.19 9.33
C ALA A 108 31.27 21.56 10.82
N ALA A 109 32.15 22.40 11.36
CA ALA A 109 32.03 22.89 12.74
C ALA A 109 30.78 23.78 12.96
N GLU A 110 30.34 24.50 11.93
CA GLU A 110 29.17 25.39 11.96
C GLU A 110 27.89 24.63 11.62
N ILE A 111 27.94 23.73 10.63
CA ILE A 111 26.75 23.08 10.08
C ILE A 111 26.50 21.70 10.71
N LEU A 112 27.48 20.80 10.65
CA LEU A 112 27.31 19.40 11.09
C LEU A 112 27.30 19.32 12.62
N ARG A 113 28.16 20.06 13.32
CA ARG A 113 28.31 19.95 14.78
C ARG A 113 27.03 20.26 15.56
N PRO A 114 26.24 21.32 15.25
CA PRO A 114 24.96 21.54 15.92
C PRO A 114 23.95 20.43 15.64
N ILE A 115 23.89 19.91 14.41
CA ILE A 115 23.00 18.80 14.04
C ILE A 115 23.39 17.53 14.82
N LEU A 116 24.67 17.20 14.89
CA LEU A 116 25.17 16.04 15.63
C LEU A 116 24.89 16.17 17.15
N ARG A 117 25.02 17.38 17.71
CA ARG A 117 24.66 17.66 19.10
C ARG A 117 23.18 17.38 19.37
N ASP A 118 22.29 17.78 18.46
CA ASP A 118 20.85 17.52 18.57
C ASP A 118 20.51 16.03 18.55
N LEU A 119 21.37 15.19 17.97
CA LEU A 119 21.18 13.75 17.84
C LEU A 119 21.63 12.97 19.07
N VAL A 120 22.43 13.57 19.96
CA VAL A 120 22.93 12.91 21.17
C VAL A 120 21.75 12.40 22.02
N GLY A 121 21.77 11.10 22.33
CA GLY A 121 20.72 10.44 23.11
C GLY A 121 19.41 10.14 22.35
N ARG A 122 19.29 10.57 21.08
CA ARG A 122 18.11 10.26 20.27
C ARG A 122 18.24 8.88 19.62
N LYS A 123 17.17 8.09 19.74
CA LYS A 123 17.10 6.72 19.23
C LYS A 123 16.36 6.59 17.90
N TYR A 124 15.59 7.61 17.54
CA TYR A 124 14.62 7.53 16.44
C TYR A 124 14.89 8.58 15.37
N ASP A 125 14.63 8.16 14.14
CA ASP A 125 14.55 9.01 12.95
C ASP A 125 13.27 9.89 13.00
N LEU A 126 13.23 10.94 12.18
CA LEU A 126 12.11 11.88 12.08
C LEU A 126 10.79 11.18 11.72
N SER A 127 9.65 11.81 11.97
CA SER A 127 8.38 11.32 11.41
C SER A 127 8.38 11.56 9.89
N ALA A 128 7.59 10.79 9.13
CA ALA A 128 7.48 11.01 7.68
C ALA A 128 7.00 12.44 7.36
N GLN A 129 6.09 12.97 8.19
CA GLN A 129 5.57 14.32 8.05
C GLN A 129 6.63 15.37 8.40
N ALA A 130 7.42 15.16 9.45
CA ALA A 130 8.49 16.08 9.84
C ALA A 130 9.54 16.20 8.74
N VAL A 131 9.92 15.10 8.07
CA VAL A 131 10.85 15.15 6.92
C VAL A 131 10.24 15.93 5.76
N ALA A 132 8.95 15.71 5.46
CA ALA A 132 8.31 16.42 4.36
C ALA A 132 8.16 17.93 4.62
N LEU A 133 7.89 18.34 5.86
CA LEU A 133 7.87 19.74 6.26
C LEU A 133 9.28 20.34 6.20
N LEU A 134 10.29 19.63 6.71
CA LEU A 134 11.68 20.08 6.70
C LEU A 134 12.20 20.29 5.28
N LEU A 135 11.90 19.37 4.36
CA LEU A 135 12.35 19.43 2.97
C LEU A 135 11.35 20.12 2.03
N MET A 136 10.23 20.63 2.56
CA MET A 136 9.16 21.25 1.77
C MET A 136 8.72 20.39 0.58
N VAL A 137 8.40 19.12 0.82
CA VAL A 137 7.99 18.16 -0.23
C VAL A 137 6.47 18.19 -0.39
N PRO A 138 5.90 18.80 -1.45
CA PRO A 138 4.47 18.77 -1.71
C PRO A 138 4.00 17.40 -2.20
N PHE A 139 2.69 17.15 -2.14
CA PHE A 139 2.09 15.87 -2.45
C PHE A 139 2.32 15.43 -3.90
N HIS A 140 2.28 16.36 -4.84
CA HIS A 140 2.48 16.06 -6.26
C HIS A 140 3.91 15.57 -6.53
N GLU A 141 4.92 16.18 -5.91
CA GLU A 141 6.31 15.73 -6.02
C GLU A 141 6.49 14.36 -5.38
N ARG A 142 5.91 14.17 -4.18
CA ARG A 142 5.91 12.90 -3.48
C ARG A 142 5.29 11.76 -4.30
N ASP A 143 4.22 12.04 -5.04
CA ASP A 143 3.55 11.07 -5.91
C ASP A 143 4.39 10.79 -7.17
N ARG A 144 4.89 11.84 -7.81
CA ARG A 144 5.76 11.76 -9.00
C ARG A 144 7.04 10.95 -8.75
N LEU A 145 7.67 11.13 -7.58
CA LEU A 145 8.90 10.44 -7.19
C LEU A 145 8.64 9.11 -6.47
N GLU A 146 7.38 8.69 -6.32
CA GLU A 146 6.98 7.45 -5.66
C GLU A 146 7.59 7.27 -4.24
N LEU A 147 7.73 8.37 -3.50
CA LEU A 147 8.30 8.34 -2.15
C LEU A 147 7.38 7.52 -1.24
N ASN A 148 7.92 6.72 -0.33
CA ASN A 148 7.15 5.87 0.58
C ASN A 148 7.35 6.26 2.05
N THR A 149 8.55 6.70 2.41
CA THR A 149 8.93 7.01 3.80
C THR A 149 8.87 8.51 4.14
N VAL A 150 8.77 9.37 3.12
CA VAL A 150 8.54 10.81 3.21
C VAL A 150 7.05 11.15 3.05
N GLY A 151 6.57 12.09 3.86
CA GLY A 151 5.20 12.62 3.85
C GLY A 151 4.96 13.63 2.73
N ALA A 152 4.00 14.53 2.93
CA ALA A 152 3.73 15.68 2.06
C ALA A 152 3.47 16.92 2.92
N CYS A 153 4.02 18.08 2.59
CA CYS A 153 3.91 19.30 3.41
C CYS A 153 2.59 20.07 3.22
N ASP A 154 1.98 19.96 2.04
CA ASP A 154 0.79 20.70 1.59
C ASP A 154 -0.54 20.05 1.95
N ILE A 155 -0.52 18.77 2.35
CA ILE A 155 -1.73 18.04 2.78
C ILE A 155 -1.53 17.38 4.13
N SER A 156 -2.62 17.25 4.90
CA SER A 156 -2.57 16.57 6.18
C SER A 156 -2.32 15.07 6.02
N PRO A 157 -1.72 14.41 7.04
CA PRO A 157 -1.54 12.96 7.03
C PRO A 157 -2.83 12.17 6.83
N ASP A 158 -3.99 12.69 7.27
CA ASP A 158 -5.27 11.99 7.17
C ASP A 158 -5.88 12.07 5.77
N ILE A 159 -5.79 13.23 5.12
CA ILE A 159 -6.14 13.37 3.70
C ILE A 159 -5.29 12.39 2.86
N ARG A 160 -3.98 12.33 3.11
CA ARG A 160 -3.08 11.40 2.42
C ARG A 160 -3.48 9.93 2.63
N LYS A 161 -3.82 9.53 3.86
CA LYS A 161 -4.33 8.17 4.15
C LYS A 161 -5.61 7.87 3.38
N ALA A 162 -6.54 8.83 3.30
CA ALA A 162 -7.79 8.69 2.55
C ALA A 162 -7.52 8.47 1.04
N ILE A 163 -6.61 9.25 0.44
CA ILE A 163 -6.19 9.09 -0.96
C ILE A 163 -5.62 7.68 -1.20
N VAL A 164 -4.70 7.22 -0.35
CA VAL A 164 -4.10 5.88 -0.46
C VAL A 164 -5.16 4.78 -0.30
N ALA A 165 -6.09 4.92 0.66
CA ALA A 165 -7.19 3.99 0.86
C ALA A 165 -8.09 3.92 -0.38
N ASN A 166 -8.44 5.05 -0.98
CA ASN A 166 -9.24 5.11 -2.19
C ASN A 166 -8.54 4.47 -3.39
N ARG A 167 -7.23 4.71 -3.56
CA ARG A 167 -6.41 4.02 -4.59
C ARG A 167 -6.37 2.50 -4.38
N LYS A 168 -6.25 2.04 -3.13
CA LYS A 168 -6.31 0.60 -2.81
C LYS A 168 -7.69 0.01 -3.15
N ARG A 169 -8.77 0.68 -2.73
CA ARG A 169 -10.16 0.25 -3.04
C ARG A 169 -10.44 0.22 -4.54
N LYS A 170 -9.93 1.20 -5.31
CA LYS A 170 -10.06 1.22 -6.76
C LYS A 170 -9.36 0.02 -7.41
N ARG A 171 -8.09 -0.22 -7.05
CA ARG A 171 -7.33 -1.38 -7.53
C ARG A 171 -7.96 -2.71 -7.15
N ASP A 172 -8.53 -2.81 -5.94
CA ASP A 172 -9.24 -4.01 -5.53
C ASP A 172 -10.52 -4.23 -6.36
N ARG A 173 -11.35 -3.18 -6.55
CA ARG A 173 -12.52 -3.24 -7.44
C ARG A 173 -12.17 -3.68 -8.85
N GLU A 174 -11.09 -3.14 -9.41
CA GLU A 174 -10.57 -3.50 -10.74
C GLU A 174 -10.08 -4.96 -10.78
N ARG A 175 -9.32 -5.38 -9.77
CA ARG A 175 -8.87 -6.77 -9.63
C ARG A 175 -10.03 -7.75 -9.55
N GLN A 176 -11.04 -7.46 -8.73
CA GLN A 176 -12.24 -8.31 -8.61
C GLN A 176 -13.08 -8.31 -9.89
N ARG A 177 -13.12 -7.19 -10.62
CA ARG A 177 -13.77 -7.15 -11.94
C ARG A 177 -13.02 -8.02 -12.94
N ALA A 178 -11.70 -7.89 -13.03
CA ALA A 178 -10.86 -8.69 -13.91
C ALA A 178 -10.99 -10.19 -13.60
N LYS A 179 -10.94 -10.56 -12.31
CA LYS A 179 -11.16 -11.94 -11.85
C LYS A 179 -12.53 -12.48 -12.29
N ARG A 180 -13.61 -11.71 -12.08
CA ARG A 180 -14.96 -12.12 -12.51
C ARG A 180 -15.09 -12.31 -14.02
N MET A 181 -14.45 -11.44 -14.81
CA MET A 181 -14.44 -11.56 -16.28
C MET A 181 -13.64 -12.79 -16.73
N ALA A 182 -12.49 -13.07 -16.10
CA ALA A 182 -11.68 -14.25 -16.40
C ALA A 182 -12.40 -15.57 -16.07
N GLU A 183 -13.21 -15.58 -15.01
CA GLU A 183 -14.07 -16.72 -14.64
C GLU A 183 -15.35 -16.81 -15.50
N GLY A 184 -15.54 -15.93 -16.49
CA GLY A 184 -16.69 -15.94 -17.38
C GLY A 184 -18.02 -15.52 -16.74
N ARG A 185 -17.98 -14.89 -15.55
CA ARG A 185 -19.22 -14.39 -14.91
C ARG A 185 -19.81 -13.27 -15.76
N GLN A 186 -21.09 -13.40 -16.10
CA GLN A 186 -21.83 -12.36 -16.79
C GLN A 186 -21.74 -11.04 -16.03
N ASN A 187 -21.41 -9.97 -16.74
CA ASN A 187 -21.40 -8.64 -16.15
C ASN A 187 -22.85 -8.21 -15.82
N ARG A 188 -23.00 -7.31 -14.85
CA ARG A 188 -24.33 -6.89 -14.38
C ARG A 188 -25.20 -6.29 -15.48
N ALA A 189 -24.60 -5.55 -16.41
CA ALA A 189 -25.31 -4.97 -17.55
C ALA A 189 -25.88 -6.03 -18.50
N SER A 190 -25.16 -7.13 -18.73
CA SER A 190 -25.60 -8.27 -19.54
C SER A 190 -26.72 -9.04 -18.84
N TYR A 191 -26.60 -9.27 -17.53
CA TYR A 191 -27.64 -9.89 -16.72
C TYR A 191 -28.93 -9.05 -16.69
N GLU A 192 -28.82 -7.74 -16.43
CA GLU A 192 -29.96 -6.82 -16.40
C GLU A 192 -30.55 -6.58 -17.80
N GLY A 193 -29.73 -6.66 -18.85
CA GLY A 193 -30.13 -6.58 -20.25
C GLY A 193 -31.12 -7.67 -20.67
N GLY A 194 -30.90 -8.91 -20.19
CA GLY A 194 -31.81 -10.03 -20.41
C GLY A 194 -32.94 -10.12 -19.37
N SER A 195 -33.00 -9.21 -18.40
CA SER A 195 -34.04 -9.27 -17.37
C SER A 195 -35.42 -9.03 -17.98
N LEU A 196 -36.40 -9.84 -17.57
CA LEU A 196 -37.79 -9.74 -18.00
C LEU A 196 -38.39 -8.35 -17.76
N ALA A 197 -37.88 -7.62 -16.75
CA ALA A 197 -38.26 -6.25 -16.45
C ALA A 197 -37.82 -5.24 -17.52
N LYS A 198 -36.73 -5.52 -18.24
CA LYS A 198 -36.16 -4.65 -19.26
C LYS A 198 -36.60 -5.06 -20.67
N THR A 199 -36.71 -6.35 -20.95
CA THR A 199 -37.24 -6.87 -22.23
C THR A 199 -38.76 -6.70 -22.35
N GLN A 200 -39.47 -6.59 -21.21
CA GLN A 200 -40.92 -6.34 -21.13
C GLN A 200 -41.76 -7.11 -22.16
N PRO A 201 -41.61 -8.45 -22.23
CA PRO A 201 -42.23 -9.27 -23.27
C PRO A 201 -43.76 -9.17 -23.32
N TRP A 202 -44.40 -8.86 -22.18
CA TRP A 202 -45.85 -8.65 -22.10
C TRP A 202 -46.36 -7.48 -22.96
N LEU A 203 -45.52 -6.47 -23.23
CA LEU A 203 -45.89 -5.39 -24.15
C LEU A 203 -45.98 -5.90 -25.59
N ALA A 204 -45.06 -6.76 -26.01
CA ALA A 204 -45.08 -7.36 -27.34
C ALA A 204 -46.29 -8.30 -27.53
N GLU A 205 -46.71 -8.98 -26.46
CA GLU A 205 -47.90 -9.82 -26.46
C GLU A 205 -49.22 -9.03 -26.30
N GLY A 206 -49.17 -7.72 -26.04
CA GLY A 206 -50.36 -6.89 -25.83
C GLY A 206 -51.12 -7.19 -24.54
N ILE A 207 -50.45 -7.72 -23.52
CA ILE A 207 -51.06 -8.21 -22.28
C ILE A 207 -50.47 -7.49 -21.07
N SER A 208 -51.25 -7.36 -19.99
CA SER A 208 -50.73 -6.77 -18.76
C SER A 208 -49.59 -7.60 -18.15
N ARG A 209 -48.59 -6.93 -17.55
CA ARG A 209 -47.47 -7.56 -16.82
C ARG A 209 -47.95 -8.62 -15.83
N ARG A 210 -49.01 -8.33 -15.07
CA ARG A 210 -49.59 -9.24 -14.07
C ARG A 210 -50.13 -10.51 -14.71
N THR A 211 -50.83 -10.37 -15.83
CA THR A 211 -51.39 -11.52 -16.57
C THR A 211 -50.28 -12.36 -17.19
N TRP A 212 -49.23 -11.74 -17.73
CA TRP A 212 -48.08 -12.44 -18.30
C TRP A 212 -47.34 -13.30 -17.27
N TYR A 213 -47.03 -12.75 -16.09
CA TYR A 213 -46.45 -13.54 -14.98
C TYR A 213 -47.41 -14.61 -14.44
N ARG A 214 -48.73 -14.38 -14.43
CA ARG A 214 -49.72 -15.41 -14.07
C ARG A 214 -49.71 -16.59 -15.04
N ARG A 215 -49.52 -16.33 -16.34
CA ARG A 215 -49.41 -17.38 -17.36
C ARG A 215 -48.14 -18.22 -17.21
N LEU A 216 -47.03 -17.61 -16.75
CA LEU A 216 -45.81 -18.33 -16.39
C LEU A 216 -45.91 -19.08 -15.06
N GLY A 217 -46.66 -18.54 -14.10
CA GLY A 217 -46.79 -19.03 -12.73
C GLY A 217 -47.81 -20.15 -12.53
N THR A 218 -47.98 -21.06 -13.49
CA THR A 218 -48.85 -22.25 -13.32
C THR A 218 -48.23 -23.51 -13.93
N SER A 219 -46.91 -23.62 -13.93
CA SER A 219 -46.27 -24.94 -14.00
C SER A 219 -45.93 -25.37 -12.57
N LEU A 220 -46.17 -26.65 -12.26
CA LEU A 220 -45.77 -27.27 -11.00
C LEU A 220 -44.29 -26.95 -10.78
N SER A 221 -43.97 -26.20 -9.73
CA SER A 221 -42.60 -26.07 -9.26
C SER A 221 -42.06 -27.48 -9.14
N ARG A 222 -41.06 -27.85 -9.94
CA ARG A 222 -40.39 -29.15 -9.77
C ARG A 222 -39.73 -29.07 -8.40
N VAL A 223 -40.39 -29.65 -7.39
CA VAL A 223 -39.76 -29.97 -6.11
C VAL A 223 -38.69 -30.96 -6.49
N GLY A 224 -37.48 -30.46 -6.67
CA GLY A 224 -36.33 -31.31 -6.89
C GLY A 224 -36.14 -32.14 -5.63
N ILE A 225 -36.49 -33.41 -5.73
CA ILE A 225 -36.04 -34.44 -4.79
C ILE A 225 -34.54 -34.59 -5.07
N TYR A 226 -33.73 -33.62 -4.64
CA TYR A 226 -32.29 -33.76 -4.60
C TYR A 226 -31.95 -34.35 -3.25
N ASN A 227 -31.37 -35.55 -3.33
CA ASN A 227 -30.77 -36.38 -2.29
C ASN A 227 -30.38 -35.68 -0.99
N GLN A 228 -30.68 -36.38 0.10
CA GLN A 228 -30.37 -36.13 1.51
C GLN A 228 -28.87 -36.08 1.82
N VAL A 229 -28.08 -35.27 1.10
CA VAL A 229 -26.65 -35.08 1.38
C VAL A 229 -26.40 -33.59 1.46
N GLY A 230 -26.67 -32.97 2.61
CA GLY A 230 -26.22 -31.61 2.85
C GLY A 230 -26.82 -30.89 4.05
N ASP A 231 -28.09 -31.14 4.40
CA ASP A 231 -28.67 -30.54 5.61
C ASP A 231 -28.26 -31.36 6.83
N THR A 232 -27.06 -31.07 7.32
CA THR A 232 -26.65 -31.48 8.66
C THR A 232 -27.46 -30.62 9.63
N LEU A 233 -28.45 -31.22 10.31
CA LEU A 233 -29.22 -30.53 11.34
C LEU A 233 -28.27 -29.92 12.39
N VAL A 234 -28.28 -28.60 12.51
CA VAL A 234 -27.73 -27.93 13.69
C VAL A 234 -28.71 -28.20 14.82
N SER A 235 -28.35 -29.16 15.66
CA SER A 235 -28.93 -29.50 16.97
C SER A 235 -30.22 -30.35 16.96
N ARG A 236 -30.19 -31.47 17.69
CA ARG A 236 -31.38 -32.25 18.07
C ARG A 236 -32.22 -31.46 19.08
N PRO A 237 -33.52 -31.23 18.84
CA PRO A 237 -34.39 -30.65 19.86
C PRO A 237 -34.75 -31.73 20.90
N THR A 238 -34.29 -31.53 22.13
CA THR A 238 -34.91 -32.16 23.30
C THR A 238 -36.35 -31.66 23.37
N VAL A 239 -37.30 -32.59 23.32
CA VAL A 239 -38.73 -32.29 23.43
C VAL A 239 -38.99 -31.71 24.83
N ALA A 240 -39.20 -30.40 24.90
CA ALA A 240 -39.86 -29.76 26.02
C ALA A 240 -41.05 -28.96 25.46
N SER A 241 -42.21 -29.27 26.03
CA SER A 241 -43.55 -28.79 25.69
C SER A 241 -43.63 -27.27 25.42
N ILE A 242 -44.28 -26.91 24.31
CA ILE A 242 -44.63 -25.54 23.95
C ILE A 242 -45.87 -25.13 24.75
N ALA A 243 -45.75 -24.06 25.55
CA ALA A 243 -46.88 -23.20 25.89
C ALA A 243 -46.85 -21.97 24.96
N PRO A 244 -47.98 -21.56 24.34
CA PRO A 244 -47.98 -20.44 23.40
C PRO A 244 -47.96 -19.11 24.16
N THR A 245 -46.99 -18.25 23.84
CA THR A 245 -46.98 -16.84 24.26
C THR A 245 -47.33 -15.93 23.07
N PRO A 246 -48.03 -14.81 23.32
CA PRO A 246 -48.61 -13.98 22.26
C PRO A 246 -47.58 -13.06 21.59
N THR A 247 -47.82 -12.79 20.31
CA THR A 247 -47.02 -11.92 19.43
C THR A 247 -47.01 -10.45 19.87
N PRO A 248 -45.86 -9.75 19.86
CA PRO A 248 -45.82 -8.29 19.90
C PRO A 248 -45.81 -7.68 18.48
N PRO A 249 -46.24 -6.40 18.36
CA PRO A 249 -46.63 -5.80 17.09
C PRO A 249 -45.46 -5.25 16.26
N THR A 250 -45.74 -5.18 14.97
CA THR A 250 -44.96 -4.58 13.90
C THR A 250 -44.70 -3.09 14.13
N SER A 251 -43.44 -2.67 14.22
CA SER A 251 -42.87 -1.53 13.48
C SER A 251 -41.52 -1.10 14.05
N PHE A 252 -40.45 -1.24 13.27
CA PHE A 252 -39.33 -0.30 13.33
C PHE A 252 -38.67 -0.25 11.95
N ARG A 253 -38.91 0.85 11.24
CA ARG A 253 -38.35 1.15 9.93
C ARG A 253 -37.11 2.02 10.17
N SER A 254 -35.92 1.43 10.14
CA SER A 254 -34.68 2.21 10.19
C SER A 254 -34.37 2.81 8.81
N PRO A 255 -34.00 4.10 8.71
CA PRO A 255 -33.59 4.70 7.45
C PRO A 255 -32.14 4.31 7.14
N ILE A 256 -31.95 3.57 6.05
CA ILE A 256 -30.64 3.38 5.44
C ILE A 256 -30.26 4.72 4.80
N ALA A 257 -29.32 5.43 5.42
CA ALA A 257 -28.67 6.60 4.83
C ALA A 257 -27.88 6.16 3.58
N ASN A 258 -28.07 6.90 2.50
CA ASN A 258 -27.58 6.62 1.15
C ASN A 258 -26.05 6.79 1.08
N ILE A 259 -25.34 5.74 0.69
CA ILE A 259 -23.87 5.70 0.60
C ILE A 259 -23.31 6.67 -0.45
N ASN A 260 -24.15 7.20 -1.34
CA ASN A 260 -23.73 8.07 -2.45
C ASN A 260 -23.39 9.53 -2.07
N GLU A 261 -23.68 9.99 -0.85
CA GLU A 261 -23.44 11.40 -0.46
C GLU A 261 -21.99 11.69 -0.01
N ARG A 262 -21.22 10.66 0.37
CA ARG A 262 -19.82 10.86 0.81
C ARG A 262 -18.84 11.08 -0.34
N ASP A 263 -19.15 10.56 -1.52
CA ASP A 263 -18.26 10.68 -2.69
C ASP A 263 -18.37 12.08 -3.35
N ALA A 264 -19.54 12.74 -3.25
CA ALA A 264 -19.75 14.09 -3.79
C ALA A 264 -18.99 15.20 -3.03
N TRP A 265 -18.77 15.02 -1.72
CA TRP A 265 -18.05 16.01 -0.90
C TRP A 265 -16.54 16.07 -1.22
N VAL A 266 -15.95 14.96 -1.65
CA VAL A 266 -14.52 14.87 -1.96
C VAL A 266 -14.20 15.53 -3.31
N GLU A 267 -15.10 15.45 -4.29
CA GLU A 267 -14.91 16.11 -5.59
C GLU A 267 -15.11 17.63 -5.54
N GLN A 268 -15.97 18.15 -4.66
CA GLN A 268 -16.21 19.58 -4.52
C GLN A 268 -15.10 20.35 -3.77
N ASN A 269 -14.28 19.67 -2.97
CA ASN A 269 -13.27 20.31 -2.11
C ASN A 269 -11.81 20.09 -2.57
N LEU A 270 -11.59 19.55 -3.77
CA LEU A 270 -10.25 19.58 -4.39
C LEU A 270 -9.96 20.99 -4.91
N PRO A 271 -8.84 21.62 -4.52
CA PRO A 271 -8.45 22.89 -5.13
C PRO A 271 -8.26 22.68 -6.63
N ARG A 272 -9.07 23.38 -7.45
CA ARG A 272 -8.86 23.49 -8.89
C ARG A 272 -7.53 24.21 -9.09
N ILE A 273 -6.47 23.45 -9.38
CA ILE A 273 -5.20 23.97 -9.88
C ILE A 273 -5.52 24.64 -11.22
N ARG A 274 -5.67 25.96 -11.20
CA ARG A 274 -5.69 26.76 -12.42
C ARG A 274 -4.30 26.63 -13.03
N GLY A 275 -4.21 25.98 -14.17
CA GLY A 275 -3.09 26.18 -15.08
C GLY A 275 -3.04 27.66 -15.42
N ALA A 276 -1.92 28.29 -15.08
CA ALA A 276 -1.47 29.52 -15.69
C ALA A 276 -0.28 29.16 -16.58
N MET A 277 -0.26 29.87 -17.70
CA MET A 277 0.61 29.75 -18.88
C MET A 277 2.10 29.59 -18.58
#